data_AF-A0A925WLK9-F1
#
_entry.id   AF-A0A925WLK9-F1
#
_cell.length_a   1.000
_cell.length_b   1.000
_cell.length_c   1.000
_cell.angle_alpha   90.00
_cell.angle_beta   90.00
_cell.angle_gamma   90.00
#
_symmetry.space_group_name_H-M   'P 1'
#
loop_
_entity.id
_entity.type
_entity.pdbx_description
1 polymer ?
#
loop_
_entity_poly.entity_id
_entity_poly.type
_entity_poly.pdbx_seq_one_letter_code
_entity_poly.pdbx_strand_id
1 'polypeptide(L)'
;MSAKRKTTVAVLFGGRSVEHDVSVVTGHQIMRAFDPERYDIVPVYITRDGRWVSGAPLLELENYKNEITSHKGIEQVILSPSTQHHGLIVNPIVGRLQKNHILRIDVLFPAIHGSHGEDGTLQGLFELADIPYVGCGVLSSAVANDKAITKDVLRQNA
;
A
#
# COMPACT_ATOMS: atom_id res chain seq x y z
N MET A 1 -11.05 -7.85 31.13
CA MET A 1 -11.02 -8.18 29.68
C MET A 1 -10.32 -7.04 28.98
N SER A 2 -9.15 -7.26 28.38
CA SER A 2 -8.47 -6.20 27.61
C SER A 2 -9.35 -5.86 26.41
N ALA A 3 -9.68 -4.60 26.20
CA ALA A 3 -10.37 -4.18 24.99
C ALA A 3 -9.57 -4.69 23.77
N LYS A 4 -10.24 -5.37 22.85
CA LYS A 4 -9.62 -5.91 21.64
C LYS A 4 -9.17 -4.72 20.80
N ARG A 5 -7.86 -4.54 20.60
CA ARG A 5 -7.35 -3.46 19.72
C ARG A 5 -7.89 -3.65 18.31
N LYS A 6 -8.16 -2.55 17.62
CA LYS A 6 -8.51 -2.57 16.19
C LYS A 6 -7.34 -3.09 15.36
N THR A 7 -7.64 -3.72 14.24
CA THR A 7 -6.63 -4.17 13.28
C THR A 7 -6.19 -2.98 12.43
N THR A 8 -4.89 -2.70 12.39
CA THR A 8 -4.34 -1.62 11.57
C THR A 8 -4.10 -2.10 10.14
N VAL A 9 -4.83 -1.54 9.18
CA VAL A 9 -4.76 -1.91 7.76
C VAL A 9 -4.15 -0.77 6.97
N ALA A 10 -3.00 -1.01 6.32
CA ALA A 10 -2.45 -0.05 5.37
C ALA A 10 -3.03 -0.32 3.98
N VAL A 11 -3.73 0.66 3.41
CA VAL A 11 -4.23 0.59 2.04
C VAL A 11 -3.25 1.30 1.13
N LEU A 12 -2.60 0.55 0.24
CA LEU A 12 -1.61 1.07 -0.70
C LEU A 12 -2.28 1.39 -2.04
N PHE A 13 -2.10 2.59 -2.57
CA PHE A 13 -2.75 3.02 -3.81
C PHE A 13 -1.95 4.11 -4.53
N GLY A 14 -2.39 4.49 -5.74
CA GLY A 14 -1.61 5.29 -6.69
C GLY A 14 -0.65 4.42 -7.51
N GLY A 15 0.64 4.74 -7.47
CA GLY A 15 1.73 4.00 -8.12
C GLY A 15 2.28 4.66 -9.39
N ARG A 16 3.42 4.16 -9.86
CA ARG A 16 4.07 4.61 -11.11
C ARG A 16 3.50 3.86 -12.31
N SER A 17 2.21 4.04 -12.57
CA SER A 17 1.44 3.32 -13.59
C SER A 17 0.55 4.29 -14.36
N VAL A 18 0.17 3.92 -15.59
CA VAL A 18 -0.86 4.62 -16.36
C VAL A 18 -2.25 4.51 -15.71
N GLU A 19 -2.44 3.52 -14.83
CA GLU A 19 -3.67 3.27 -14.07
C GLU A 19 -3.67 3.94 -12.69
N HIS A 20 -2.77 4.90 -12.47
CA HIS A 20 -2.62 5.62 -11.20
C HIS A 20 -3.94 6.19 -10.66
N ASP A 21 -4.75 6.85 -11.49
CA ASP A 21 -5.99 7.49 -11.03
C ASP A 21 -7.07 6.46 -10.69
N VAL A 22 -7.12 5.36 -11.44
CA VAL A 22 -8.01 4.21 -11.15
C VAL A 22 -7.65 3.60 -9.81
N SER A 23 -6.35 3.46 -9.54
CA SER A 23 -5.79 2.98 -8.28
C SER A 23 -6.16 3.91 -7.10
N VAL A 24 -6.10 5.24 -7.26
CA VAL A 24 -6.56 6.20 -6.25
C VAL A 24 -8.05 6.04 -5.92
N VAL A 25 -8.90 5.94 -6.93
CA VAL A 25 -10.35 5.74 -6.74
C VAL A 25 -10.63 4.40 -6.05
N THR A 26 -9.96 3.33 -6.48
CA THR A 26 -10.08 1.98 -5.90
C THR A 26 -9.69 1.99 -4.43
N GLY A 27 -8.53 2.58 -4.09
CA GLY A 27 -8.06 2.71 -2.72
C GLY A 27 -9.08 3.43 -1.83
N HIS A 28 -9.70 4.51 -2.31
CA HIS A 28 -10.72 5.23 -1.54
C HIS A 28 -12.00 4.42 -1.32
N GLN A 29 -12.46 3.68 -2.33
CA GLN A 29 -13.62 2.81 -2.18
C GLN A 29 -13.36 1.73 -1.12
N ILE A 30 -12.16 1.13 -1.13
CA ILE A 30 -11.72 0.16 -0.12
C ILE A 30 -11.69 0.80 1.27
N MET A 31 -11.02 1.94 1.43
CA MET A 31 -10.91 2.62 2.72
C MET A 31 -12.28 2.98 3.31
N ARG A 32 -13.23 3.42 2.49
CA ARG A 32 -14.60 3.76 2.91
C ARG A 32 -15.45 2.54 3.29
N ALA A 33 -15.12 1.35 2.79
CA ALA A 33 -15.88 0.14 3.05
C ALA A 33 -15.52 -0.53 4.40
N PHE A 34 -14.40 -0.14 5.01
CA PHE A 34 -13.99 -0.69 6.30
C PHE A 34 -14.88 -0.22 7.46
N ASP A 35 -15.17 -1.15 8.37
CA ASP A 35 -15.85 -0.86 9.63
C ASP A 35 -14.90 -0.10 10.59
N PRO A 36 -15.18 1.17 10.91
CA PRO A 36 -14.30 1.99 11.75
C PRO A 36 -14.28 1.52 13.20
N GLU A 37 -15.20 0.68 13.67
CA GLU A 37 -15.16 0.10 15.02
C GLU A 37 -14.13 -1.02 15.13
N ARG A 38 -13.78 -1.66 14.00
CA ARG A 38 -12.92 -2.85 13.94
C ARG A 38 -11.53 -2.59 13.38
N TYR A 39 -11.40 -1.60 12.50
CA TYR A 39 -10.18 -1.36 11.72
C TYR A 39 -9.69 0.08 11.86
N ASP A 40 -8.38 0.25 11.97
CA ASP A 40 -7.70 1.54 11.85
C ASP A 40 -7.03 1.59 10.48
N ILE A 41 -7.46 2.52 9.63
CA ILE A 41 -7.03 2.60 8.23
C ILE A 41 -5.87 3.58 8.08
N VAL A 42 -4.78 3.11 7.48
CA VAL A 42 -3.60 3.90 7.15
C VAL A 42 -3.52 4.05 5.63
N PRO A 43 -3.84 5.24 5.07
CA PRO A 43 -3.67 5.46 3.63
C PRO A 43 -2.18 5.54 3.29
N VAL A 44 -1.73 4.75 2.32
CA VAL A 44 -0.36 4.80 1.79
C VAL A 44 -0.43 5.12 0.31
N TYR A 45 -0.20 6.38 -0.02
CA TYR A 45 -0.24 6.86 -1.39
C TYR A 45 1.16 6.81 -2.00
N ILE A 46 1.29 6.15 -3.15
CA ILE A 46 2.49 6.17 -3.97
C ILE A 46 2.26 7.16 -5.11
N THR A 47 3.05 8.24 -5.14
CA THR A 47 2.94 9.28 -6.16
C THR A 47 3.38 8.79 -7.53
N ARG A 48 3.09 9.56 -8.59
CA ARG A 48 3.51 9.23 -9.97
C ARG A 48 5.02 9.20 -10.17
N ASP A 49 5.77 9.92 -9.33
CA ASP A 49 7.23 9.88 -9.28
C ASP A 49 7.78 8.82 -8.30
N GLY A 50 6.91 8.08 -7.62
CA GLY A 50 7.27 6.94 -6.77
C GLY A 50 7.61 7.27 -5.32
N ARG A 51 7.33 8.48 -4.85
CA ARG A 51 7.40 8.82 -3.41
C ARG A 51 6.23 8.18 -2.69
N TRP A 52 6.48 7.73 -1.48
CA TRP A 52 5.48 7.10 -0.63
C TRP A 52 5.13 8.07 0.49
N VAL A 53 3.85 8.34 0.67
CA VAL A 53 3.35 9.27 1.68
C VAL A 53 2.13 8.71 2.40
N SER A 54 1.95 9.12 3.65
CA SER A 54 0.78 8.80 4.46
C SER A 54 0.27 10.05 5.18
N GLY A 55 -1.00 10.03 5.58
CA GLY A 55 -1.61 11.13 6.33
C GLY A 55 -3.13 11.19 6.15
N ALA A 56 -3.82 11.77 7.14
CA ALA A 56 -5.27 11.91 7.13
C ALA A 56 -5.85 12.61 5.87
N PRO A 57 -5.20 13.63 5.26
CA PRO A 57 -5.73 14.25 4.04
C PRO A 57 -5.87 13.28 2.86
N LEU A 58 -5.17 12.14 2.86
CA LEU A 58 -5.27 11.11 1.82
C LEU A 58 -6.56 10.29 1.89
N LEU A 59 -7.39 10.45 2.94
CA LEU A 59 -8.69 9.79 3.05
C LEU A 59 -9.78 10.50 2.25
N GLU A 60 -9.53 11.76 1.87
CA GLU A 60 -10.50 12.62 1.20
C GLU A 60 -10.17 12.75 -0.29
N LEU A 61 -11.03 12.18 -1.13
CA LEU A 61 -10.82 12.12 -2.59
C LEU A 61 -10.67 13.51 -3.23
N GLU A 62 -11.33 14.52 -2.65
CA GLU A 62 -11.29 15.89 -3.16
C GLU A 62 -9.90 16.50 -3.11
N ASN A 63 -9.04 16.06 -2.18
CA ASN A 63 -7.68 16.58 -2.03
C ASN A 63 -6.76 16.19 -3.21
N TYR A 64 -7.12 15.20 -4.02
CA TYR A 64 -6.35 14.77 -5.19
C TYR A 64 -6.52 15.67 -6.41
N LYS A 65 -7.45 16.64 -6.37
CA LYS A 65 -7.61 17.64 -7.44
C LYS A 65 -6.45 18.65 -7.48
N ASN A 66 -5.74 18.79 -6.36
CA ASN A 66 -4.60 19.67 -6.17
C ASN A 66 -3.32 18.85 -5.88
N GLU A 67 -2.20 19.53 -5.66
CA GLU A 67 -0.95 18.88 -5.23
C GLU A 67 -1.08 18.34 -3.79
N ILE A 68 -1.65 17.14 -3.65
CA ILE A 68 -1.99 16.54 -2.35
C ILE A 68 -0.78 16.39 -1.43
N THR A 69 0.41 16.17 -1.99
CA THR A 69 1.65 16.01 -1.20
C THR A 69 2.06 17.26 -0.43
N SER A 70 1.51 18.43 -0.78
CA SER A 70 1.79 19.71 -0.13
C SER A 70 0.83 20.00 1.04
N HIS A 71 -0.17 19.14 1.28
CA HIS A 71 -1.10 19.30 2.39
C HIS A 71 -0.42 19.09 3.75
N LYS A 72 -0.79 19.91 4.73
CA LYS A 72 -0.34 19.75 6.11
C LYS A 72 -0.79 18.40 6.67
N GLY A 73 0.12 17.66 7.29
CA GLY A 73 -0.15 16.34 7.86
C GLY A 73 0.11 15.17 6.90
N ILE A 74 0.62 15.46 5.70
CA ILE A 74 1.23 14.45 4.83
C ILE A 74 2.69 14.25 5.25
N GLU A 75 3.07 13.01 5.50
CA GLU A 75 4.42 12.61 5.90
C GLU A 75 4.98 11.60 4.90
N GLN A 76 6.28 11.63 4.69
CA GLN A 76 6.94 10.59 3.90
C GLN A 76 6.96 9.29 4.70
N VAL A 77 6.67 8.18 4.03
CA VAL A 77 6.73 6.85 4.63
C VAL A 77 7.48 5.91 3.70
N ILE A 78 8.04 4.82 4.23
CA ILE A 78 8.42 3.66 3.42
C ILE A 78 7.98 2.40 4.15
N LEU A 79 7.60 1.37 3.41
CA LEU A 79 7.44 0.04 3.99
C LEU A 79 8.82 -0.53 4.30
N SER A 80 9.06 -0.91 5.55
CA SER A 80 10.33 -1.50 5.92
C SER A 80 10.37 -3.00 5.58
N PRO A 81 11.42 -3.49 4.91
CA PRO A 81 11.63 -4.93 4.72
C PRO A 81 12.18 -5.63 5.98
N SER A 82 12.39 -4.91 7.08
CA SER A 82 12.84 -5.52 8.33
C SER A 82 11.65 -5.98 9.15
N THR A 83 11.62 -7.27 9.47
CA THR A 83 10.58 -7.89 10.30
C THR A 83 10.52 -7.31 11.72
N GLN A 84 11.60 -6.68 12.19
CA GLN A 84 11.62 -5.98 13.49
C GLN A 84 10.76 -4.72 13.50
N HIS A 85 10.62 -4.04 12.35
CA HIS A 85 9.78 -2.86 12.24
C HIS A 85 8.31 -3.23 12.04
N HIS A 86 8.04 -4.25 11.21
CA HIS A 86 6.68 -4.76 10.94
C HIS A 86 5.68 -3.62 10.61
N GLY A 87 6.08 -2.75 9.69
CA GLY A 87 5.28 -1.60 9.30
C GLY A 87 6.07 -0.52 8.56
N LEU A 88 5.55 0.70 8.64
CA LEU A 88 6.07 1.85 7.93
C LEU A 88 7.11 2.60 8.78
N ILE A 89 8.19 3.04 8.15
CA ILE A 89 9.08 4.06 8.72
C ILE A 89 8.55 5.42 8.28
N VAL A 90 8.10 6.23 9.23
CA VAL A 90 7.63 7.60 8.99
C VAL A 90 8.82 8.56 9.08
N ASN A 91 8.88 9.52 8.14
CA ASN A 91 9.99 10.46 7.95
C ASN A 91 11.35 9.75 7.82
N PRO A 92 11.52 8.86 6.82
CA PRO A 92 12.71 8.01 6.69
C PRO A 92 13.99 8.78 6.32
N ILE A 93 13.86 9.93 5.65
CA ILE A 93 14.99 10.80 5.31
C ILE A 93 15.16 11.81 6.43
N VAL A 94 16.18 11.61 7.27
CA VAL A 94 16.46 12.43 8.46
C VAL A 94 16.88 13.85 8.04
N GLY A 95 15.99 14.83 8.25
CA GLY A 95 16.30 16.25 8.35
C GLY A 95 16.26 16.72 9.81
N ARG A 96 17.06 17.75 10.15
CA ARG A 96 17.49 18.17 11.52
C ARG A 96 16.43 18.37 12.63
N LEU A 97 15.13 18.18 12.39
CA LEU A 97 14.05 18.48 13.37
C LEU A 97 12.92 17.44 13.47
N GLN A 98 12.81 16.47 12.56
CA GLN A 98 11.73 15.45 12.62
C GLN A 98 12.28 14.11 13.10
N LYS A 99 11.66 13.55 14.15
CA LYS A 99 11.96 12.20 14.62
C LYS A 99 11.30 11.19 13.69
N ASN A 100 12.08 10.21 13.25
CA ASN A 100 11.50 9.03 12.64
C ASN A 100 10.75 8.22 13.70
N HIS A 101 9.73 7.49 13.28
CA HIS A 101 9.06 6.51 14.11
C HIS A 101 8.50 5.38 13.26
N ILE A 102 8.18 4.26 13.92
CA ILE A 102 7.60 3.10 13.27
C ILE A 102 6.09 3.12 13.48
N LEU A 103 5.33 3.09 12.39
CA LEU A 103 3.90 2.85 12.38
C LEU A 103 3.68 1.37 12.06
N ARG A 104 3.35 0.57 13.09
CA ARG A 104 3.09 -0.86 12.92
C ARG A 104 1.83 -1.10 12.11
N ILE A 105 1.92 -2.01 11.14
CA ILE A 105 0.81 -2.42 10.27
C ILE A 105 0.51 -3.89 10.53
N ASP A 106 -0.76 -4.24 10.69
CA ASP A 106 -1.17 -5.62 10.90
C ASP A 106 -1.46 -6.34 9.56
N VAL A 107 -2.00 -5.62 8.58
CA VAL A 107 -2.32 -6.15 7.23
C VAL A 107 -2.10 -5.08 6.16
N LEU A 108 -1.54 -5.48 5.02
CA LEU A 108 -1.41 -4.65 3.83
C LEU A 108 -2.55 -4.95 2.85
N PHE A 109 -3.14 -3.91 2.29
CA PHE A 109 -4.17 -4.01 1.25
C PHE A 109 -3.67 -3.30 -0.02
N PRO A 110 -3.08 -4.04 -0.98
CA PRO A 110 -2.67 -3.45 -2.25
C PRO A 110 -3.89 -3.13 -3.11
N ALA A 111 -4.12 -1.85 -3.36
CA ALA A 111 -5.08 -1.32 -4.32
C ALA A 111 -4.34 -0.60 -5.47
N ILE A 112 -3.24 -1.21 -5.93
CA ILE A 112 -2.38 -0.66 -6.99
C ILE A 112 -2.56 -1.48 -8.27
N HIS A 113 -2.81 -0.78 -9.37
CA HIS A 113 -2.99 -1.37 -10.70
C HIS A 113 -1.76 -1.14 -11.59
N GLY A 114 -1.52 -2.09 -12.48
CA GLY A 114 -0.48 -2.07 -13.50
C GLY A 114 0.92 -2.38 -12.96
N SER A 115 1.93 -1.81 -13.64
CA SER A 115 3.34 -2.10 -13.38
C SER A 115 3.73 -1.91 -11.91
N HIS A 116 4.50 -2.87 -11.38
CA HIS A 116 4.96 -3.00 -10.00
C HIS A 116 3.87 -3.34 -8.97
N GLY A 117 2.59 -3.10 -9.26
CA GLY A 117 1.48 -3.39 -8.34
C GLY A 117 0.97 -4.83 -8.45
N GLU A 118 0.90 -5.36 -9.67
CA GLU A 118 0.26 -6.65 -9.97
C GLU A 118 1.24 -7.73 -10.47
N ASP A 119 2.50 -7.37 -10.68
CA ASP A 119 3.51 -8.24 -11.29
C ASP A 119 4.36 -9.05 -10.27
N GLY A 120 4.02 -8.97 -8.98
CA GLY A 120 4.77 -9.64 -7.91
C GLY A 120 5.86 -8.77 -7.28
N THR A 121 6.23 -7.62 -7.86
CA THR A 121 7.31 -6.76 -7.35
C THR A 121 6.99 -6.25 -5.95
N LEU A 122 5.82 -5.63 -5.78
CA LEU A 122 5.40 -5.09 -4.50
C LEU A 122 5.10 -6.20 -3.49
N GLN A 123 4.54 -7.32 -3.93
CA GLN A 123 4.32 -8.51 -3.10
C GLN A 123 5.65 -9.03 -2.54
N GLY A 124 6.73 -9.02 -3.33
CA GLY A 124 8.05 -9.40 -2.84
C GLY A 124 8.53 -8.54 -1.66
N LEU A 125 8.24 -7.23 -1.69
CA LEU A 125 8.51 -6.35 -0.56
C LEU A 125 7.65 -6.71 0.67
N PHE A 126 6.41 -7.14 0.46
CA PHE A 126 5.51 -7.57 1.54
C PHE A 126 6.00 -8.86 2.21
N GLU A 127 6.46 -9.83 1.41
CA GLU A 127 7.08 -11.07 1.90
C GLU A 127 8.32 -10.76 2.75
N LEU A 128 9.19 -9.83 2.30
CA LEU A 128 10.37 -9.43 3.07
C LEU A 128 10.00 -8.76 4.40
N ALA A 129 8.95 -7.93 4.40
CA ALA A 129 8.47 -7.24 5.59
C ALA A 129 7.80 -8.18 6.61
N ASP A 130 7.48 -9.42 6.21
CA ASP A 130 6.72 -10.41 7.00
C ASP A 130 5.38 -9.85 7.50
N ILE A 131 4.65 -9.16 6.62
CA ILE A 131 3.32 -8.60 6.92
C ILE A 131 2.28 -9.27 6.02
N PRO A 132 1.20 -9.84 6.58
CA PRO A 132 0.11 -10.40 5.78
C PRO A 132 -0.48 -9.36 4.81
N TYR A 133 -0.84 -9.80 3.61
CA TYR A 133 -1.42 -8.93 2.60
C TYR A 133 -2.57 -9.58 1.83
N VAL A 134 -3.48 -8.74 1.33
CA VAL A 134 -4.61 -9.19 0.52
C VAL A 134 -4.17 -9.47 -0.92
N GLY A 135 -4.69 -10.57 -1.51
CA GLY A 135 -4.53 -10.88 -2.93
C GLY A 135 -3.58 -12.03 -3.21
N CYS A 136 -3.05 -12.07 -4.44
CA CYS A 136 -2.14 -13.10 -4.92
C CYS A 136 -0.72 -12.94 -4.37
N GLY A 137 -0.06 -14.06 -4.09
CA GLY A 137 1.36 -14.08 -3.73
C GLY A 137 2.30 -13.78 -4.90
N VAL A 138 3.61 -13.62 -4.64
CA VAL A 138 4.63 -13.22 -5.63
C VAL A 138 4.54 -14.01 -6.94
N LEU A 139 4.58 -15.35 -6.86
CA LEU A 139 4.57 -16.21 -8.05
C LEU A 139 3.24 -16.08 -8.82
N SER A 140 2.12 -16.14 -8.11
CA SER A 140 0.80 -16.07 -8.73
C SER A 140 0.58 -14.73 -9.44
N SER A 141 1.01 -13.63 -8.82
CA SER A 141 0.97 -12.29 -9.41
C SER A 141 1.83 -12.21 -10.68
N ALA A 142 3.08 -12.66 -10.61
CA ALA A 142 3.98 -12.65 -11.77
C ALA A 142 3.44 -13.52 -12.94
N VAL A 143 2.98 -14.73 -12.64
CA VAL A 143 2.43 -15.66 -13.64
C VAL A 143 1.17 -15.11 -14.29
N ALA A 144 0.25 -14.55 -13.50
CA ALA A 144 -1.03 -14.02 -13.99
C ALA A 144 -0.87 -12.70 -14.76
N ASN A 145 0.17 -11.92 -14.46
CA ASN A 145 0.42 -10.66 -15.14
C ASN A 145 1.10 -10.86 -16.51
N ASP A 146 1.98 -11.86 -16.65
CA ASP A 146 2.55 -12.23 -17.96
C ASP A 146 1.57 -13.12 -18.76
N LYS A 147 0.94 -12.52 -19.76
CA LYS A 147 -0.06 -13.19 -20.61
C LYS A 147 0.48 -14.41 -21.37
N ALA A 148 1.77 -14.46 -21.71
CA ALA A 148 2.36 -15.61 -22.37
C ALA A 148 2.50 -16.76 -21.37
N ILE A 149 3.10 -16.48 -20.21
CA ILE A 149 3.29 -17.47 -19.14
C ILE A 149 1.96 -17.97 -18.60
N THR A 150 0.96 -17.09 -18.39
CA THR A 150 -0.39 -17.49 -18.00
C THR A 150 -0.96 -18.53 -18.96
N LYS A 151 -0.87 -18.29 -20.27
CA LYS A 151 -1.41 -19.21 -21.29
C LYS A 151 -0.68 -20.55 -21.29
N ASP A 152 0.62 -20.55 -21.09
CA ASP A 152 1.41 -21.78 -21.04
C ASP A 152 1.08 -22.61 -19.79
N VAL A 153 0.95 -21.98 -18.63
CA VAL A 153 0.53 -22.64 -17.39
C VAL A 153 -0.89 -23.21 -17.51
N LEU A 154 -1.84 -22.44 -18.06
CA LEU A 154 -3.20 -22.90 -18.26
C LEU A 154 -3.27 -24.09 -19.22
N ARG A 155 -2.52 -24.08 -20.33
CA ARG A 155 -2.48 -25.20 -21.29
C ARG A 155 -1.97 -26.50 -20.68
N GLN A 156 -1.00 -26.43 -19.77
CA GLN A 156 -0.43 -27.61 -19.11
C GLN A 156 -1.40 -28.24 -18.10
N ASN A 157 -2.46 -27.53 -17.71
CA ASN A 157 -3.41 -27.95 -16.66
C ASN A 157 -4.87 -27.93 -17.15
N ALA A 158 -5.08 -27.96 -18.48
CA ALA A 158 -6.39 -27.95 -19.13
C ALA A 158 -6.89 -29.35 -19.46
#